data_AF-A0A2N1NNT4-F1
#
_entry.id   AF-A0A2N1NNT4-F1
#
_cell.length_a   1.000
_cell.length_b   1.000
_cell.length_c   1.000
_cell.angle_alpha   90.00
_cell.angle_beta   90.00
_cell.angle_gamma   90.00
#
_symmetry.space_group_name_H-M   'P 1'
#
loop_
_entity.id
_entity.type
_entity.pdbx_description
1 polymer ?
#
loop_
_entity_poly.entity_id
_entity_poly.type
_entity_poly.pdbx_seq_one_letter_code
_entity_poly.pdbx_strand_id
1 'polypeptide(L)'
;MDNKFISRDTLRKRKARENETSSQRETRLAKQREITRQKRARENAEEREVRDVRDKERKRVKLATETDEQREKRLSNYCERRKYLKNISKYNDPRLEFATKKSAATKSAAKVSR
;
A
#
# COMPACT_ATOMS: atom_id res chain seq x y z
N MET A 1 -26.53 -26.87 5.77
CA MET A 1 -26.43 -25.75 4.79
C MET A 1 -27.06 -24.54 5.44
N ASP A 2 -26.26 -23.64 6.01
CA ASP A 2 -26.79 -22.43 6.64
C ASP A 2 -27.30 -21.48 5.55
N ASN A 3 -28.61 -21.53 5.29
CA ASN A 3 -29.29 -20.56 4.46
C ASN A 3 -29.26 -19.19 5.17
N LYS A 4 -28.12 -18.49 5.05
CA LYS A 4 -27.96 -17.12 5.51
C LYS A 4 -28.92 -16.24 4.73
N PHE A 5 -30.09 -15.97 5.32
CA PHE A 5 -31.06 -15.04 4.79
C PHE A 5 -30.41 -13.65 4.69
N ILE A 6 -30.08 -13.25 3.47
CA ILE A 6 -29.51 -11.95 3.16
C ILE A 6 -30.66 -10.94 3.28
N SER A 7 -30.59 -10.03 4.26
CA SER A 7 -31.61 -8.98 4.43
C SER A 7 -31.81 -8.20 3.14
N ARG A 8 -33.07 -7.84 2.85
CA ARG A 8 -33.48 -7.02 1.69
C ARG A 8 -32.58 -5.78 1.52
N ASP A 9 -32.20 -5.13 2.62
CA ASP A 9 -31.35 -3.93 2.58
C ASP A 9 -29.93 -4.22 2.11
N THR A 10 -29.37 -5.35 2.50
CA THR A 10 -28.03 -5.75 2.07
C THR A 10 -28.01 -6.09 0.58
N LEU A 11 -29.09 -6.68 0.06
CA LEU A 11 -29.26 -6.92 -1.37
C LEU A 11 -29.42 -5.62 -2.15
N ARG A 12 -30.24 -4.69 -1.65
CA ARG A 12 -30.42 -3.36 -2.26
C ARG A 12 -29.10 -2.59 -2.33
N LYS A 13 -28.32 -2.57 -1.24
CA LYS A 13 -27.00 -1.92 -1.20
C LYS A 13 -26.01 -2.55 -2.18
N ARG A 14 -26.08 -3.87 -2.40
CA ARG A 14 -25.22 -4.57 -3.38
C ARG A 14 -25.55 -4.14 -4.80
N LYS A 15 -26.82 -4.21 -5.19
CA LYS A 15 -27.29 -3.75 -6.50
C LYS A 15 -26.97 -2.28 -6.75
N ALA A 16 -27.07 -1.43 -5.72
CA ALA A 16 -26.67 -0.03 -5.84
C ALA A 16 -25.18 0.11 -6.18
N ARG A 17 -24.30 -0.65 -5.50
CA ARG A 17 -22.84 -0.62 -5.75
C ARG A 17 -22.44 -1.17 -7.12
N GLU A 18 -23.16 -2.17 -7.62
CA GLU A 18 -22.92 -2.74 -8.95
C GLU A 18 -23.22 -1.73 -10.07
N ASN A 19 -24.22 -0.86 -9.86
CA ASN A 19 -24.63 0.17 -10.81
C ASN A 19 -23.96 1.54 -10.59
N GLU A 20 -22.98 1.64 -9.69
CA GLU A 20 -22.25 2.90 -9.47
C GLU A 20 -21.36 3.23 -10.66
N THR A 21 -21.40 4.49 -11.10
CA THR A 21 -20.38 5.00 -12.03
C THR A 21 -19.04 5.16 -11.31
N SER A 22 -17.93 5.26 -12.07
CA SER A 22 -16.59 5.45 -11.50
C SER A 22 -16.52 6.67 -10.56
N SER A 23 -17.11 7.80 -10.97
CA SER A 23 -17.15 9.04 -10.18
C SER A 23 -17.97 8.90 -8.88
N GLN A 24 -19.13 8.22 -8.95
CA GLN A 24 -19.93 7.92 -7.77
C GLN A 24 -19.18 7.01 -6.79
N ARG A 25 -18.52 5.98 -7.31
CA ARG A 25 -17.69 5.06 -6.53
C ARG A 25 -16.55 5.80 -5.84
N GLU A 26 -15.87 6.70 -6.55
CA GLU A 26 -14.78 7.51 -5.99
C GLU A 26 -15.29 8.43 -4.88
N THR A 27 -16.40 9.13 -5.11
CA THR A 27 -17.04 10.00 -4.11
C THR A 27 -17.40 9.23 -2.85
N ARG A 28 -17.97 8.03 -2.99
CA ARG A 28 -18.30 7.14 -1.87
C ARG A 28 -17.06 6.69 -1.12
N LEU A 29 -16.00 6.27 -1.83
CA LEU A 29 -14.74 5.86 -1.21
C LEU A 29 -14.03 7.01 -0.51
N ALA A 30 -14.07 8.22 -1.06
CA ALA A 30 -13.53 9.42 -0.43
C ALA A 30 -14.24 9.70 0.91
N LYS A 31 -15.58 9.68 0.93
CA LYS A 31 -16.36 9.80 2.16
C LYS A 31 -16.04 8.71 3.18
N GLN A 32 -15.87 7.46 2.74
CA GLN A 32 -15.52 6.36 3.63
C GLN A 32 -14.12 6.52 4.24
N ARG A 33 -13.14 6.99 3.46
CA ARG A 33 -11.78 7.31 3.94
C ARG A 33 -11.81 8.44 4.96
N GLU A 34 -12.59 9.49 4.70
CA GLU A 34 -12.76 10.64 5.59
C GLU A 34 -13.30 10.20 6.95
N ILE A 35 -14.42 9.46 6.98
CA ILE A 35 -15.00 8.94 8.22
C ILE A 35 -13.99 8.07 8.99
N THR A 36 -13.25 7.23 8.27
CA THR A 36 -12.22 6.37 8.89
C THR A 36 -11.10 7.21 9.51
N ARG A 37 -10.66 8.28 8.82
CA ARG A 37 -9.63 9.20 9.34
C ARG A 37 -10.12 9.90 10.60
N GLN A 38 -11.32 10.44 10.58
CA GLN A 38 -11.92 11.12 11.74
C GLN A 38 -12.07 10.18 12.93
N LYS A 39 -12.52 8.94 12.70
CA LYS A 39 -12.60 7.92 13.75
C LYS A 39 -11.23 7.66 14.37
N ARG A 40 -10.19 7.44 13.55
CA ARG A 40 -8.81 7.20 14.02
C ARG A 40 -8.20 8.38 14.76
N ALA A 41 -8.58 9.61 14.40
CA ALA A 41 -8.12 10.82 15.08
C ALA A 41 -8.73 10.97 16.48
N ARG A 42 -9.92 10.39 16.71
CA ARG A 42 -10.64 10.42 18.00
C ARG A 42 -10.34 9.22 18.90
N GLU A 43 -9.65 8.21 18.38
CA GLU A 43 -9.28 7.01 19.16
C GLU A 43 -8.37 7.39 20.33
N ASN A 44 -8.69 6.85 21.51
CA ASN A 44 -7.80 6.91 22.67
C ASN A 44 -6.68 5.85 22.55
N ALA A 45 -5.76 5.80 23.54
CA ALA A 45 -4.63 4.87 23.51
C ALA A 45 -5.07 3.40 23.60
N GLU A 46 -6.03 3.08 24.46
CA GLU A 46 -6.54 1.71 24.65
C GLU A 46 -7.25 1.18 23.40
N GLU A 47 -8.12 1.99 22.79
CA GLU A 47 -8.81 1.65 21.54
C GLU A 47 -7.82 1.41 20.40
N ARG A 48 -6.75 2.21 20.35
CA ARG A 48 -5.66 2.05 19.39
C ARG A 48 -4.93 0.72 19.61
N GLU A 49 -4.59 0.38 20.85
CA GLU A 49 -3.94 -0.89 21.18
C GLU A 49 -4.81 -2.09 20.82
N VAL A 50 -6.10 -2.06 21.19
CA VAL A 50 -7.06 -3.12 20.85
C VAL A 50 -7.15 -3.31 19.32
N ARG A 51 -7.20 -2.19 18.57
CA ARG A 51 -7.20 -2.25 17.10
C ARG A 51 -5.91 -2.87 16.56
N ASP A 52 -4.76 -2.45 17.07
CA ASP A 52 -3.46 -2.90 16.58
C ASP A 52 -3.22 -4.39 16.90
N VAL A 53 -3.65 -4.87 18.08
CA VAL A 53 -3.65 -6.30 18.42
C VAL A 53 -4.54 -7.09 17.46
N ARG A 54 -5.75 -6.60 17.19
CA ARG A 54 -6.68 -7.23 16.25
C ARG A 54 -6.11 -7.27 14.82
N ASP A 55 -5.44 -6.21 14.38
CA ASP A 55 -4.81 -6.15 13.06
C ASP A 55 -3.62 -7.11 12.94
N LYS A 56 -2.79 -7.23 13.98
CA LYS A 56 -1.71 -8.20 14.05
C LYS A 56 -2.23 -9.64 13.97
N GLU A 57 -3.27 -9.97 14.73
CA GLU A 57 -3.85 -11.32 14.71
C GLU A 57 -4.48 -11.65 13.35
N ARG A 58 -5.25 -10.73 12.76
CA ARG A 58 -5.77 -10.90 11.40
C ARG A 58 -4.68 -11.16 10.38
N LYS A 59 -3.55 -10.45 10.50
CA LYS A 59 -2.38 -10.66 9.63
C LYS A 59 -1.76 -12.04 9.86
N ARG A 60 -1.61 -12.46 11.12
CA ARG A 60 -1.08 -13.78 11.47
C ARG A 60 -1.92 -14.90 10.88
N VAL A 61 -3.23 -14.86 11.07
CA VAL A 61 -4.18 -15.83 10.52
C VAL A 61 -4.07 -15.86 9.00
N LYS A 62 -4.11 -14.70 8.33
CA LYS A 62 -4.00 -14.62 6.87
C LYS A 62 -2.70 -15.22 6.33
N LEU A 63 -1.59 -15.05 7.03
CA LEU A 63 -0.30 -15.66 6.66
C LEU A 63 -0.25 -17.15 6.94
N ALA A 64 -0.93 -17.64 7.98
CA ALA A 64 -0.99 -19.05 8.30
C ALA A 64 -1.86 -19.85 7.32
N THR A 65 -2.88 -19.21 6.73
CA THR A 65 -3.82 -19.83 5.79
C THR A 65 -3.52 -19.51 4.33
N GLU A 66 -2.37 -18.91 4.02
CA GLU A 66 -2.03 -18.57 2.63
C GLU A 66 -1.67 -19.83 1.83
N THR A 67 -2.01 -19.87 0.55
CA THR A 67 -1.55 -20.93 -0.36
C THR A 67 -0.10 -20.68 -0.78
N ASP A 68 0.59 -21.71 -1.27
CA ASP A 68 1.98 -21.59 -1.72
C ASP A 68 2.15 -20.53 -2.83
N GLU A 69 1.23 -20.48 -3.79
CA GLU A 69 1.22 -19.45 -4.84
C GLU A 69 1.08 -18.03 -4.27
N GLN A 70 0.21 -17.86 -3.27
CA GLN A 70 0.03 -16.56 -2.59
C GLN A 70 1.29 -16.18 -1.82
N ARG A 71 1.92 -17.15 -1.16
CA ARG A 71 3.18 -16.97 -0.43
C ARG A 71 4.31 -16.56 -1.36
N GLU A 72 4.47 -17.24 -2.49
CA GLU A 72 5.48 -16.93 -3.50
C GLU A 72 5.29 -15.51 -4.05
N LYS A 73 4.06 -15.16 -4.46
CA LYS A 73 3.74 -13.81 -4.93
C LYS A 73 4.03 -12.74 -3.88
N ARG A 74 3.71 -13.00 -2.61
CA ARG A 74 3.98 -12.09 -1.48
C ARG A 74 5.49 -11.90 -1.27
N LEU A 75 6.27 -12.98 -1.29
CA LEU A 75 7.73 -12.92 -1.12
C LEU A 75 8.42 -12.24 -2.29
N SER A 76 8.00 -12.54 -3.52
CA SER A 76 8.50 -11.88 -4.73
C SER A 76 8.28 -10.36 -4.66
N ASN A 77 7.05 -9.92 -4.35
CA ASN A 77 6.75 -8.50 -4.19
C ASN A 77 7.58 -7.83 -3.09
N TYR A 78 7.81 -8.53 -1.97
CA TYR A 78 8.66 -8.03 -0.90
C TYR A 78 10.11 -7.83 -1.36
N CYS A 79 10.67 -8.79 -2.10
CA CYS A 79 12.00 -8.71 -2.69
C CYS A 79 12.13 -7.57 -3.68
N GLU A 80 11.18 -7.41 -4.60
CA GLU A 80 11.14 -6.31 -5.58
C GLU A 80 11.07 -4.95 -4.90
N ARG A 81 10.15 -4.80 -3.93
CA ARG A 81 10.01 -3.56 -3.17
C ARG A 81 11.29 -3.21 -2.42
N ARG A 82 11.97 -4.20 -1.82
CA ARG A 82 13.26 -3.99 -1.14
C ARG A 82 14.34 -3.51 -2.11
N LYS A 83 14.42 -4.09 -3.32
CA LYS A 83 15.34 -3.64 -4.38
C LYS A 83 15.02 -2.19 -4.79
N TYR A 84 13.76 -1.88 -5.04
CA TYR A 84 13.31 -0.54 -5.40
C TYR A 84 13.70 0.50 -4.34
N LEU A 85 13.41 0.23 -3.06
CA LEU A 85 13.77 1.14 -1.96
C LEU A 85 15.28 1.32 -1.80
N LYS A 86 16.07 0.24 -1.97
CA LYS A 86 17.54 0.31 -1.94
C LYS A 86 18.08 1.17 -3.10
N ASN A 87 17.48 1.03 -4.28
CA ASN A 87 17.85 1.85 -5.43
C ASN A 87 17.52 3.32 -5.18
N ILE A 88 16.32 3.65 -4.70
CA ILE A 88 15.97 5.02 -4.31
C ILE A 88 16.98 5.58 -3.32
N SER A 89 17.33 4.85 -2.27
CA SER A 89 18.33 5.29 -1.30
C SER A 89 19.70 5.52 -1.92
N LYS A 90 20.09 4.75 -2.94
CA LYS A 90 21.36 4.92 -3.67
C LYS A 90 21.36 6.18 -4.55
N TYR A 91 20.23 6.56 -5.13
CA TYR A 91 20.11 7.77 -5.96
C TYR A 91 19.81 9.03 -5.15
N ASN A 92 19.19 8.89 -3.98
CA ASN A 92 18.93 9.97 -3.04
C ASN A 92 20.06 10.20 -2.03
N ASP A 93 21.19 9.47 -2.14
CA ASP A 93 22.38 9.70 -1.33
C ASP A 93 23.10 10.96 -1.85
N PRO A 94 23.14 12.06 -1.06
CA PRO A 94 23.79 13.31 -1.48
C PRO A 94 25.26 13.10 -1.85
N ARG A 95 25.93 12.08 -1.27
CA ARG A 95 27.35 11.79 -1.50
C ARG A 95 27.63 11.23 -2.90
N LEU A 96 26.63 10.60 -3.53
CA LEU A 96 26.72 10.05 -4.90
C LEU A 96 26.29 11.06 -5.97
N GLU A 97 25.43 12.02 -5.65
CA GLU A 97 25.08 13.19 -6.48
C GLU A 97 26.32 14.02 -6.87
N PHE A 98 27.27 14.20 -5.94
CA PHE A 98 28.53 14.89 -6.22
C PHE A 98 29.53 14.06 -7.05
N ALA A 99 29.48 12.72 -6.94
CA ALA A 99 30.39 11.83 -7.64
C ALA A 99 30.03 11.70 -9.13
N THR A 100 28.75 11.63 -9.47
CA THR A 100 28.28 11.57 -10.86
C THR A 100 28.57 12.88 -11.61
N LYS A 101 28.34 14.04 -10.97
CA LYS A 101 28.67 15.37 -11.54
C LYS A 101 30.17 15.56 -11.77
N LYS A 102 31.03 15.15 -10.82
CA LYS A 102 32.49 15.18 -11.02
C LYS A 102 32.96 14.26 -12.16
N SER A 103 32.38 13.06 -12.30
CA SER A 103 32.74 12.13 -13.38
C SER A 103 32.28 12.57 -14.78
N ALA A 104 31.21 13.36 -14.87
CA ALA A 104 30.75 13.94 -16.13
C ALA A 104 31.67 15.09 -16.58
N ALA A 105 32.13 15.93 -15.65
CA ALA A 105 33.05 17.04 -15.92
C ALA A 105 34.45 16.56 -16.36
N THR A 106 34.95 15.45 -15.81
CA THR A 106 36.26 14.89 -16.21
C THR A 106 36.20 14.20 -17.58
N LYS A 107 35.05 13.61 -17.96
CA LYS A 107 34.84 13.03 -19.29
C LYS A 107 34.67 14.09 -20.39
N SER A 108 34.08 15.24 -20.09
CA SER A 108 34.00 16.36 -21.06
C SER A 108 35.37 17.02 -21.27
N ALA A 109 36.17 17.18 -20.21
CA ALA A 109 37.53 17.72 -20.32
C ALA A 109 38.46 16.83 -21.18
N ALA A 110 38.34 15.50 -21.07
CA ALA A 110 39.12 14.56 -21.88
C ALA A 110 38.71 14.52 -23.37
N LYS A 111 37.52 15.05 -23.72
CA LYS A 111 37.01 15.06 -25.10
C LYS A 111 37.32 16.37 -25.85
N VAL A 112 37.69 17.44 -25.13
CA VAL A 112 38.04 18.76 -25.71
C VAL A 112 39.54 18.85 -26.06
N SER A 113 40.35 17.90 -25.60
CA SER A 113 41.81 17.90 -25.84
C SER A 113 42.27 16.95 -26.97
N ARG A 114 41.41 16.68 -27.97
CA ARG A 114 41.75 15.85 -29.14
C ARG A 114 41.47 16.61 -30.44
#